data_AF-A0A0F9ADN5-F1
#
_entry.id   AF-A0A0F9ADN5-F1
#
_cell.length_a   1.000
_cell.length_b   1.000
_cell.length_c   1.000
_cell.angle_alpha   90.00
_cell.angle_beta   90.00
_cell.angle_gamma   90.00
#
_symmetry.space_group_name_H-M   'P 1'
#
loop_
_entity.id
_entity.type
_entity.pdbx_description
1 polymer ?
#
loop_
_entity_poly.entity_id
_entity_poly.type
_entity_poly.pdbx_seq_one_letter_code
_entity_poly.pdbx_strand_id
1 'polypeptide(L)'
;MPLQIASLGHEVVGIDLRNYYHTHPKFQFYQTDILEFKDKIGFDYIISISVLEHVGLGFYGKRRNQNDLGEVALKLVQLLKKGGSLIITVPVGKKYEDRFLKSFSHEEITSLFSKLNLELIKHTFFRRSKFKIWNECGLGEIKLISNSAEDRGPTGVNGIGCYIWKKSLTE
;
A
#
# COMPACT_ATOMS: atom_id res chain seq x y z
N MET A 1 -2.43 -12.87 6.68
CA MET A 1 -2.02 -12.99 5.27
C MET A 1 -0.63 -13.60 5.09
N PRO A 2 0.46 -13.14 5.76
CA PRO A 2 1.79 -13.65 5.44
C PRO A 2 1.93 -15.17 5.65
N LEU A 3 1.33 -15.70 6.74
CA LEU A 3 1.34 -17.13 7.02
C LEU A 3 0.58 -17.94 5.96
N GLN A 4 -0.57 -17.45 5.48
CA GLN A 4 -1.33 -18.13 4.43
C GLN A 4 -0.51 -18.25 3.14
N ILE A 5 0.16 -17.17 2.73
CA ILE A 5 1.03 -17.17 1.54
C ILE A 5 2.21 -18.14 1.75
N ALA A 6 2.79 -18.15 2.95
CA ALA A 6 3.88 -19.07 3.28
C ALA A 6 3.43 -20.55 3.29
N SER A 7 2.22 -20.83 3.79
CA SER A 7 1.63 -22.18 3.79
C SER A 7 1.27 -22.68 2.39
N LEU A 8 1.05 -21.79 1.42
CA LEU A 8 0.93 -22.14 0.00
C LEU A 8 2.29 -22.46 -0.65
N GLY A 9 3.39 -22.38 0.11
CA GLY A 9 4.72 -22.81 -0.32
C GLY A 9 5.62 -21.69 -0.81
N HIS A 10 5.22 -20.42 -0.72
CA HIS A 10 6.05 -19.28 -1.09
C HIS A 10 7.00 -18.87 0.04
N GLU A 11 8.18 -18.34 -0.33
CA GLU A 11 9.06 -17.64 0.62
C GLU A 11 8.53 -16.23 0.87
N VAL A 12 8.30 -15.88 2.13
CA VAL A 12 7.64 -14.63 2.51
C VAL A 12 8.53 -13.84 3.46
N VAL A 13 8.74 -12.58 3.13
CA VAL A 13 9.34 -11.59 4.03
C VAL A 13 8.26 -10.62 4.50
N GLY A 14 8.14 -10.44 5.81
CA GLY A 14 7.30 -9.42 6.42
C GLY A 14 8.15 -8.30 7.00
N ILE A 15 7.77 -7.05 6.75
CA ILE A 15 8.43 -5.86 7.30
C ILE A 15 7.35 -5.00 7.94
N ASP A 16 7.50 -4.69 9.21
CA ASP A 16 6.58 -3.79 9.93
C ASP A 16 7.33 -3.09 11.07
N LEU A 17 6.84 -1.92 11.48
CA LEU A 17 7.35 -1.21 12.66
C LEU A 17 6.99 -1.93 13.96
N ARG A 18 5.86 -2.65 13.95
CA ARG A 18 5.32 -3.38 15.09
C ARG A 18 5.76 -4.84 15.05
N ASN A 19 5.93 -5.43 16.22
CA ASN A 19 6.32 -6.83 16.30
C ASN A 19 5.21 -7.77 15.78
N TYR A 20 5.61 -8.91 15.22
CA TYR A 20 4.73 -9.96 14.74
C TYR A 20 5.16 -11.31 15.31
N TYR A 21 4.32 -11.91 16.14
CA TYR A 21 4.72 -13.05 16.99
C TYR A 21 4.52 -14.43 16.37
N HIS A 22 3.87 -14.52 15.21
CA HIS A 22 3.62 -15.80 14.57
C HIS A 22 4.73 -16.16 13.60
N THR A 23 5.12 -17.43 13.60
CA THR A 23 6.24 -17.96 12.83
C THR A 23 5.79 -19.01 11.83
N HIS A 24 6.53 -19.14 10.72
CA HIS A 24 6.39 -20.23 9.76
C HIS A 24 7.76 -20.48 9.11
N PRO A 25 8.15 -21.72 8.75
CA PRO A 25 9.48 -22.01 8.20
C PRO A 25 9.85 -21.20 6.94
N LYS A 26 8.84 -20.84 6.14
CA LYS A 26 8.96 -19.99 4.94
C LYS A 26 8.61 -18.53 5.17
N PHE A 27 8.57 -18.08 6.42
CA PHE A 27 8.24 -16.70 6.76
C PHE A 27 9.32 -16.09 7.64
N GLN A 28 9.96 -15.06 7.12
CA GLN A 28 10.94 -14.27 7.86
C GLN A 28 10.37 -12.88 8.14
N PHE A 29 10.40 -12.46 9.40
CA PHE A 29 9.88 -11.16 9.82
C PHE A 29 11.02 -10.23 10.25
N TYR A 30 10.94 -8.98 9.81
CA TYR A 30 11.85 -7.90 10.18
C TYR A 30 11.07 -6.77 10.82
N GLN A 31 11.29 -6.57 12.12
CA GLN A 31 10.73 -5.41 12.83
C GLN A 31 11.61 -4.19 12.55
N THR A 32 11.33 -3.46 11.46
CA THR A 32 12.13 -2.31 11.03
C THR A 32 11.30 -1.36 10.18
N ASP A 33 11.75 -0.11 10.07
CA ASP A 33 11.28 0.78 9.02
C ASP A 33 11.77 0.24 7.66
N ILE A 34 10.90 0.26 6.64
CA ILE A 34 11.27 -0.19 5.30
C ILE A 34 12.40 0.65 4.69
N LEU A 35 12.51 1.93 5.06
CA LEU A 35 13.61 2.79 4.65
C LEU A 35 14.94 2.35 5.27
N GLU A 36 14.90 1.69 6.42
CA GLU A 36 16.06 1.11 7.11
C GLU A 36 16.33 -0.36 6.73
N PHE A 37 15.46 -0.99 5.93
CA PHE A 37 15.64 -2.37 5.48
C PHE A 37 16.82 -2.48 4.50
N LYS A 38 17.92 -3.12 4.93
CA LYS A 38 19.19 -3.15 4.20
C LYS A 38 19.42 -4.39 3.34
N ASP A 39 18.58 -5.41 3.47
CA ASP A 39 18.78 -6.65 2.73
C ASP A 39 18.61 -6.41 1.23
N LYS A 40 19.49 -7.03 0.44
CA LYS A 40 19.51 -6.91 -1.02
C LYS A 40 18.59 -7.95 -1.69
N ILE A 41 17.56 -8.39 -0.98
CA ILE A 41 16.62 -9.39 -1.47
C ILE A 41 15.76 -8.71 -2.54
N GLY A 42 15.77 -9.29 -3.75
CA GLY A 42 14.80 -8.96 -4.79
C GLY A 42 13.52 -9.76 -4.59
N PHE A 43 12.37 -9.12 -4.70
CA PHE A 43 11.06 -9.77 -4.60
C PHE A 43 10.40 -9.92 -5.97
N ASP A 44 9.78 -11.08 -6.20
CA ASP A 44 8.93 -11.31 -7.37
C ASP A 44 7.57 -10.60 -7.20
N TYR A 45 7.09 -10.52 -5.96
CA TYR A 45 5.87 -9.82 -5.58
C TYR A 45 6.09 -9.00 -4.30
N ILE A 46 5.60 -7.76 -4.30
CA ILE A 46 5.49 -6.95 -3.09
C ILE A 46 4.02 -6.59 -2.90
N ILE A 47 3.50 -6.80 -1.68
CA ILE A 47 2.11 -6.49 -1.34
C ILE A 47 2.12 -5.50 -0.18
N SER A 48 1.50 -4.33 -0.38
CA SER A 48 1.36 -3.28 0.63
C SER A 48 -0.13 -2.97 0.81
N ILE A 49 -0.69 -3.49 1.90
CA ILE A 49 -2.12 -3.38 2.18
C ILE A 49 -2.33 -2.33 3.26
N SER A 50 -2.89 -1.18 2.87
CA SER A 50 -3.24 -0.12 3.81
C SER A 50 -2.07 0.39 4.66
N VAL A 51 -0.91 0.59 4.01
CA VAL A 51 0.30 1.12 4.65
C VAL A 51 0.61 2.53 4.20
N LEU A 52 0.54 2.81 2.89
CA LEU A 52 1.02 4.07 2.32
C LEU A 52 0.24 5.29 2.81
N GLU A 53 -1.02 5.13 3.20
CA GLU A 53 -1.84 6.18 3.79
C GLU A 53 -1.31 6.69 5.13
N HIS A 54 -0.46 5.90 5.80
CA HIS A 54 0.11 6.23 7.10
C HIS A 54 1.54 6.78 7.01
N VAL A 55 2.21 6.58 5.88
CA VAL A 55 3.61 6.98 5.68
C VAL A 55 3.74 8.50 5.81
N GLY A 56 4.67 8.93 6.64
CA GLY A 56 4.97 10.35 6.87
C GLY A 56 4.03 11.09 7.81
N LEU A 57 2.98 10.43 8.37
CA LEU A 57 2.07 11.06 9.34
C LEU A 57 2.61 11.08 10.78
N GLY A 58 3.57 10.20 11.10
CA GLY A 58 4.08 10.03 12.46
C GLY A 58 3.15 9.28 13.41
N PHE A 59 2.00 8.76 12.93
CA PHE A 59 1.04 8.02 13.78
C PHE A 59 1.60 6.70 14.30
N TYR A 60 2.42 6.01 13.49
CA TYR A 60 3.05 4.73 13.85
C TYR A 60 4.58 4.80 14.01
N GLY A 61 5.19 5.98 13.80
CA GLY A 61 6.65 6.18 13.79
C GLY A 61 7.10 7.33 14.69
N LYS A 62 8.42 7.60 14.75
CA LYS A 62 8.99 8.60 15.68
C LYS A 62 8.81 10.06 15.24
N ARG A 63 8.56 10.34 13.95
CA ARG A 63 8.41 11.71 13.42
C ARG A 63 7.43 11.80 12.23
N ARG A 64 6.88 12.99 12.02
CA ARG A 64 6.13 13.35 10.81
C ARG A 64 7.13 13.82 9.74
N ASN A 65 7.06 13.26 8.53
CA ASN A 65 7.87 13.70 7.39
C ASN A 65 7.14 13.38 6.07
N GLN A 66 6.73 14.42 5.34
CA GLN A 66 5.95 14.24 4.11
C GLN A 66 6.76 13.63 2.95
N ASN A 67 8.10 13.72 2.99
CA ASN A 67 8.98 13.16 1.96
C ASN A 67 9.04 11.63 2.01
N ASP A 68 8.70 11.02 3.16
CA ASP A 68 8.80 9.57 3.36
C ASP A 68 7.99 8.78 2.32
N LEU A 69 6.87 9.31 1.82
CA LEU A 69 6.04 8.58 0.84
C LEU A 69 6.78 8.34 -0.48
N GLY A 70 7.51 9.34 -0.97
CA GLY A 70 8.30 9.21 -2.19
C GLY A 70 9.49 8.27 -2.00
N GLU A 71 10.16 8.37 -0.84
CA GLU A 71 11.28 7.49 -0.49
C GLU A 71 10.83 6.03 -0.34
N VAL A 72 9.68 5.79 0.30
CA VAL A 72 9.10 4.45 0.43
C VAL A 72 8.69 3.92 -0.95
N ALA A 73 8.08 4.73 -1.80
CA ALA A 73 7.73 4.32 -3.17
C ALA A 73 8.99 3.90 -3.95
N LEU A 74 10.06 4.70 -3.90
CA LEU A 74 11.34 4.36 -4.52
C LEU A 74 11.93 3.07 -3.95
N LYS A 75 11.90 2.90 -2.62
CA LYS A 75 12.41 1.71 -1.94
C LYS A 75 11.67 0.45 -2.36
N LEU A 76 10.33 0.49 -2.45
CA LEU A 76 9.51 -0.62 -2.94
C LEU A 76 9.91 -1.01 -4.37
N VAL A 77 10.11 -0.03 -5.25
CA VAL A 77 10.57 -0.30 -6.62
C VAL A 77 11.97 -0.91 -6.65
N GLN A 78 12.90 -0.43 -5.82
CA GLN A 78 14.26 -0.97 -5.75
C GLN A 78 14.28 -2.43 -5.28
N LEU A 79 13.44 -2.78 -4.31
CA LEU A 79 13.32 -4.14 -3.78
C LEU A 79 12.61 -5.10 -4.75
N LEU A 80 11.87 -4.59 -5.73
CA LEU A 80 11.19 -5.41 -6.72
C LEU A 80 12.14 -5.85 -7.84
N LYS A 81 12.15 -7.15 -8.17
CA LYS A 81 12.90 -7.67 -9.33
C LYS A 81 12.36 -7.09 -10.64
N LYS A 82 13.19 -7.07 -11.69
CA LYS A 82 12.71 -6.83 -13.07
C LYS A 82 11.61 -7.85 -13.39
N GLY A 83 10.50 -7.39 -13.97
CA GLY A 83 9.33 -8.25 -14.18
C GLY A 83 8.55 -8.62 -12.91
N GLY A 84 8.93 -8.12 -11.73
CA GLY A 84 8.18 -8.32 -10.49
C GLY A 84 6.90 -7.46 -10.45
N SER A 85 5.97 -7.81 -9.57
CA SER A 85 4.69 -7.11 -9.41
C SER A 85 4.55 -6.42 -8.05
N LEU A 86 4.06 -5.18 -8.07
CA LEU A 86 3.70 -4.42 -6.87
C LEU A 86 2.18 -4.36 -6.75
N ILE A 87 1.64 -4.76 -5.60
CA ILE A 87 0.20 -4.73 -5.31
C ILE A 87 0.00 -3.78 -4.12
N ILE A 88 -0.82 -2.75 -4.30
CA ILE A 88 -1.11 -1.77 -3.25
C ILE A 88 -2.61 -1.61 -3.08
N THR A 89 -3.06 -1.55 -1.83
CA THR A 89 -4.38 -1.00 -1.49
C THR A 89 -4.22 0.25 -0.63
N VAL A 90 -4.96 1.30 -0.98
CA VAL A 90 -4.99 2.57 -0.24
C VAL A 90 -6.39 3.19 -0.28
N PRO A 91 -6.72 4.11 0.64
CA PRO A 91 -7.93 4.90 0.56
C PRO A 91 -7.85 5.82 -0.67
N VAL A 92 -8.87 5.78 -1.51
CA VAL A 92 -8.97 6.56 -2.74
C VAL A 92 -10.29 7.32 -2.78
N GLY A 93 -10.24 8.56 -3.24
CA GLY A 93 -11.41 9.38 -3.51
C GLY A 93 -11.05 10.84 -3.55
N LYS A 94 -11.83 11.68 -2.87
CA LYS A 94 -11.44 13.07 -2.60
C LYS A 94 -10.16 13.08 -1.79
N LYS A 95 -9.21 13.94 -2.19
CA LYS A 95 -7.96 14.14 -1.46
C LYS A 95 -8.27 14.60 -0.05
N TYR A 96 -7.69 13.92 0.93
CA TYR A 96 -7.90 14.22 2.35
C TYR A 96 -6.69 13.75 3.15
N GLU A 97 -6.36 14.45 4.23
CA GLU A 97 -5.36 14.03 5.20
C GLU A 97 -5.85 14.43 6.60
N ASP A 98 -5.79 13.50 7.54
CA ASP A 98 -5.91 13.77 8.97
C ASP A 98 -4.70 13.19 9.72
N ARG A 99 -4.76 13.21 11.05
CA ARG A 99 -3.69 12.66 11.91
C ARG A 99 -3.50 11.14 11.75
N PHE A 100 -4.47 10.43 11.20
CA PHE A 100 -4.53 8.98 11.13
C PHE A 100 -4.24 8.46 9.72
N LEU A 101 -4.82 9.05 8.68
CA LEU A 101 -4.68 8.56 7.31
C LEU A 101 -4.62 9.67 6.26
N LYS A 102 -4.13 9.29 5.08
CA LYS A 102 -4.27 10.00 3.82
C LYS A 102 -5.26 9.28 2.90
N SER A 103 -6.12 10.04 2.24
CA SER A 103 -6.91 9.61 1.09
C SER A 103 -6.32 10.22 -0.15
N PHE A 104 -5.93 9.38 -1.09
CA PHE A 104 -5.29 9.81 -2.32
C PHE A 104 -6.32 10.03 -3.42
N SER A 105 -6.03 10.93 -4.36
CA SER A 105 -6.66 10.83 -5.67
C SER A 105 -6.08 9.66 -6.46
N HIS A 106 -6.81 9.22 -7.48
CA HIS A 106 -6.32 8.21 -8.41
C HIS A 106 -5.03 8.66 -9.11
N GLU A 107 -5.00 9.93 -9.51
CA GLU A 107 -3.90 10.56 -10.23
C GLU A 107 -2.63 10.64 -9.36
N GLU A 108 -2.78 10.87 -8.05
CA GLU A 108 -1.64 10.92 -7.13
C GLU A 108 -0.94 9.56 -7.00
N ILE A 109 -1.71 8.49 -6.77
CA ILE A 109 -1.13 7.15 -6.62
C ILE A 109 -0.56 6.64 -7.93
N THR A 110 -1.23 6.88 -9.04
CA THR A 110 -0.70 6.48 -10.36
C THR A 110 0.58 7.26 -10.71
N SER A 111 0.62 8.57 -10.45
CA SER A 111 1.81 9.40 -10.70
C SER A 111 2.99 9.09 -9.79
N LEU A 112 2.74 8.60 -8.57
CA LEU A 112 3.78 8.21 -7.62
C LEU A 112 4.65 7.07 -8.17
N PHE A 113 4.03 6.11 -8.87
CA PHE A 113 4.71 4.92 -9.36
C PHE A 113 5.06 4.95 -10.85
N SER A 114 4.29 5.67 -11.68
CA SER A 114 4.55 5.73 -13.14
C SER A 114 5.92 6.32 -13.49
N LYS A 115 6.48 7.17 -12.62
CA LYS A 115 7.82 7.76 -12.78
C LYS A 115 8.96 6.81 -12.41
N LEU A 116 8.66 5.61 -11.91
CA LEU A 116 9.62 4.68 -11.32
C LEU A 116 9.78 3.38 -12.12
N ASN A 117 9.62 3.43 -13.45
CA ASN A 117 9.70 2.25 -14.33
C ASN A 117 8.69 1.13 -13.94
N LEU A 118 7.53 1.54 -13.45
CA LEU A 118 6.38 0.67 -13.17
C LEU A 118 5.25 0.96 -14.16
N GLU A 119 4.77 -0.08 -14.80
CA GLU A 119 3.57 -0.05 -15.63
C GLU A 119 2.35 -0.43 -14.79
N LEU A 120 1.29 0.37 -14.83
CA LEU A 120 0.03 0.03 -14.17
C LEU A 120 -0.73 -1.01 -15.02
N ILE A 121 -0.86 -2.23 -14.51
CA ILE A 121 -1.53 -3.34 -15.22
C ILE A 121 -3.02 -3.36 -14.92
N LYS A 122 -3.39 -3.06 -13.68
CA LYS A 122 -4.79 -3.09 -13.25
C LYS A 122 -5.04 -2.13 -12.10
N HIS A 123 -6.21 -1.50 -12.11
CA HIS A 123 -6.79 -0.90 -10.93
C HIS A 123 -8.22 -1.42 -10.73
N THR A 124 -8.68 -1.45 -9.48
CA THR A 124 -10.05 -1.77 -9.12
C THR A 124 -10.43 -0.94 -7.92
N PHE A 125 -11.66 -0.45 -7.87
CA PHE A 125 -12.12 0.43 -6.80
C PHE A 125 -13.30 -0.18 -6.07
N PHE A 126 -13.34 0.04 -4.77
CA PHE A 126 -14.41 -0.42 -3.92
C PHE A 126 -14.93 0.75 -3.10
N ARG A 127 -16.25 0.89 -3.05
CA ARG A 127 -16.93 1.82 -2.16
C ARG A 127 -17.71 1.09 -1.08
N ARG A 128 -17.70 1.66 0.11
CA ARG A 128 -18.47 1.18 1.25
C ARG A 128 -19.88 1.76 1.17
N SER A 129 -20.89 0.89 1.18
CA SER A 129 -22.29 1.30 1.22
C SER A 129 -22.69 1.84 2.60
N LYS A 130 -23.88 2.43 2.71
CA LYS A 130 -24.47 2.84 3.99
C LYS A 130 -24.58 1.68 4.99
N PHE A 131 -24.72 0.45 4.51
CA PHE A 131 -24.78 -0.77 5.31
C PHE A 131 -23.41 -1.40 5.57
N LYS A 132 -22.31 -0.67 5.34
CA LYS A 132 -20.92 -1.14 5.52
C LYS A 132 -20.52 -2.31 4.60
N ILE A 133 -21.22 -2.48 3.49
CA ILE A 133 -20.91 -3.50 2.48
C ILE A 133 -19.99 -2.90 1.41
N TRP A 134 -18.92 -3.59 1.06
CA TRP A 134 -18.03 -3.19 -0.02
C TRP A 134 -18.59 -3.62 -1.37
N ASN A 135 -18.72 -2.66 -2.29
CA ASN A 135 -19.15 -2.90 -3.66
C ASN A 135 -18.08 -2.35 -4.61
N GLU A 136 -17.77 -3.10 -5.66
CA GLU A 136 -16.93 -2.58 -6.74
C GLU A 136 -17.61 -1.38 -7.40
N CYS A 137 -16.82 -0.37 -7.79
CA CYS A 137 -17.32 0.82 -8.46
C CYS A 137 -16.33 1.34 -9.51
N GLY A 138 -16.81 2.15 -10.45
CA GLY A 138 -15.97 2.77 -11.46
C GLY A 138 -15.14 3.96 -10.96
N LEU A 139 -14.17 4.38 -11.78
CA LEU A 139 -13.32 5.54 -11.50
C LEU A 139 -14.12 6.84 -11.32
N GLY A 140 -15.22 7.02 -12.06
CA GLY A 140 -16.09 8.19 -11.92
C GLY A 140 -16.75 8.29 -10.54
N GLU A 141 -17.19 7.15 -10.00
CA GLU A 141 -17.81 7.08 -8.67
C GLU A 141 -16.79 7.27 -7.55
N ILE A 142 -15.65 6.56 -7.60
CA ILE A 142 -14.68 6.57 -6.49
C ILE A 142 -14.13 7.97 -6.23
N LYS A 143 -13.93 8.78 -7.28
CA LYS A 143 -13.44 10.17 -7.19
C LYS A 143 -14.35 11.08 -6.34
N LEU A 144 -15.63 10.74 -6.23
CA LEU A 144 -16.61 11.51 -5.46
C LEU A 144 -16.67 11.08 -3.99
N ILE A 145 -16.10 9.92 -3.65
CA ILE A 145 -16.14 9.38 -2.30
C ILE A 145 -15.23 10.18 -1.38
N SER A 146 -15.78 10.55 -0.22
CA SER A 146 -15.02 11.21 0.83
C SER A 146 -14.58 10.20 1.89
N ASN A 147 -13.30 10.25 2.22
CA ASN A 147 -12.67 9.53 3.34
C ASN A 147 -12.36 10.49 4.49
N SER A 148 -13.13 11.58 4.63
CA SER A 148 -13.00 12.49 5.77
C SER A 148 -13.42 11.80 7.07
N ALA A 149 -12.90 12.26 8.22
CA ALA A 149 -13.34 11.76 9.53
C ALA A 149 -14.86 11.88 9.74
N GLU A 150 -15.46 12.97 9.25
CA GLU A 150 -16.90 13.24 9.33
C GLU A 150 -17.71 12.21 8.53
N ASP A 151 -17.24 11.85 7.33
CA ASP A 151 -17.96 10.94 6.42
C ASP A 151 -17.73 9.46 6.74
N ARG A 152 -16.56 9.08 7.27
CA ARG A 152 -16.18 7.66 7.47
C ARG A 152 -16.50 7.13 8.87
N GLY A 153 -16.78 8.00 9.83
CA GLY A 153 -16.88 7.66 11.24
C GLY A 153 -15.53 7.26 11.85
N PRO A 154 -15.50 6.76 13.11
CA PRO A 154 -14.28 6.68 13.92
C PRO A 154 -13.21 5.69 13.42
N THR A 155 -13.57 4.75 12.54
CA THR A 155 -12.69 3.61 12.18
C THR A 155 -12.71 3.24 10.69
N GLY A 156 -13.33 4.06 9.84
CA GLY A 156 -13.62 3.66 8.47
C GLY A 156 -12.73 4.27 7.40
N VAL A 157 -12.77 3.68 6.22
CA VAL A 157 -12.59 4.35 4.93
C VAL A 157 -13.84 4.02 4.10
N ASN A 158 -14.25 4.93 3.24
CA ASN A 158 -15.44 4.77 2.38
C ASN A 158 -15.08 4.40 0.94
N GLY A 159 -13.85 4.70 0.50
CA GLY A 159 -13.36 4.39 -0.83
C GLY A 159 -11.95 3.82 -0.77
N ILE A 160 -11.73 2.69 -1.43
CA ILE A 160 -10.44 2.00 -1.54
C ILE A 160 -10.12 1.79 -3.01
N GLY A 161 -8.86 2.00 -3.39
CA GLY A 161 -8.32 1.52 -4.66
C GLY A 161 -7.33 0.39 -4.43
N CYS A 162 -7.46 -0.66 -5.22
CA CYS A 162 -6.47 -1.71 -5.39
C CYS A 162 -5.75 -1.49 -6.71
N TYR A 163 -4.43 -1.50 -6.69
CA TYR A 163 -3.58 -1.21 -7.84
C TYR A 163 -2.53 -2.29 -7.99
N ILE A 164 -2.32 -2.74 -9.21
CA ILE A 164 -1.33 -3.75 -9.56
C ILE A 164 -0.42 -3.16 -10.63
N TRP A 165 0.86 -3.04 -10.31
CA TRP A 165 1.89 -2.62 -11.24
C TRP A 165 2.84 -3.77 -11.58
N LYS A 166 3.49 -3.66 -12.73
CA LYS A 166 4.58 -4.52 -13.19
C LYS A 166 5.83 -3.68 -13.38
N LYS A 167 6.97 -4.15 -12.88
CA LYS A 167 8.26 -3.53 -13.17
C LYS A 167 8.74 -3.95 -14.55
N SER A 168 9.16 -2.99 -15.36
CA SER A 168 9.65 -3.27 -16.70
C SER A 168 10.81 -4.27 -16.69
N LEU A 169 10.94 -4.99 -17.80
CA LEU A 169 12.09 -5.85 -18.08
C LEU A 169 13.29 -5.06 -18.61
N THR A 170 13.05 -3.86 -19.15
CA THR A 170 14.09 -2.96 -19.70
C THR A 170 14.44 -1.85 -18.72
N GLU A 171 15.68 -1.37 -18.78
CA GLU A 171 16.16 -0.23 -17.96
C GLU A 171 15.61 1.11 -18.43
#